data_AF-A0AAV0MTC0-F1
#
_entry.id   AF-A0AAV0MTC0-F1
#
_cell.length_a   1.000
_cell.length_b   1.000
_cell.length_c   1.000
_cell.angle_alpha   90.00
_cell.angle_beta   90.00
_cell.angle_gamma   90.00
#
_symmetry.space_group_name_H-M   'P 1'
#
loop_
_entity.id
_entity.type
_entity.pdbx_description
1 polymer ?
#
loop_
_entity_poly.entity_id
_entity_poly.type
_entity_poly.pdbx_seq_one_letter_code
_entity_poly.pdbx_strand_id
1 'polypeptide(L)'
;MVGLVVGLAISGWSLVKAVAVADTPPWMPLMVFGDSLVDSGNNNYVDTTLKADLPPYGIDSPTGRPTGRFSNGRNLADLIST
;
A
#
# COMPACT_ATOMS: atom_id res chain seq x y z
N MET A 1 -5.77 -13.82 56.34
CA MET A 1 -6.91 -13.80 55.39
C MET A 1 -6.88 -12.65 54.39
N VAL A 2 -6.34 -11.47 54.73
CA VAL A 2 -6.35 -10.27 53.85
C VAL A 2 -5.44 -10.38 52.61
N GLY A 3 -4.27 -11.03 52.72
CA GLY A 3 -3.31 -11.14 51.60
C GLY A 3 -3.77 -12.04 50.43
N LEU A 4 -4.61 -13.04 50.70
CA LEU A 4 -5.12 -13.96 49.68
C LEU A 4 -6.14 -13.26 48.76
N VAL A 5 -6.97 -12.37 49.33
CA VAL A 5 -8.00 -11.62 48.61
C VAL A 5 -7.35 -10.57 47.69
N VAL A 6 -6.25 -9.94 48.13
CA VAL A 6 -5.49 -8.97 47.32
C VAL A 6 -4.75 -9.66 46.16
N GLY A 7 -4.17 -10.84 46.39
CA GLY A 7 -3.50 -11.61 45.33
C GLY A 7 -4.44 -12.06 44.21
N LEU A 8 -5.66 -12.49 44.56
CA LEU A 8 -6.70 -12.88 43.58
C LEU A 8 -7.20 -11.69 42.75
N ALA A 9 -7.30 -10.51 43.35
CA ALA A 9 -7.68 -9.28 42.65
C ALA A 9 -6.61 -8.84 41.63
N ILE A 10 -5.32 -8.97 41.98
CA ILE A 10 -4.19 -8.64 41.08
C ILE A 10 -4.13 -9.65 39.91
N SER A 11 -4.32 -10.95 40.17
CA SER A 11 -4.34 -11.96 39.10
C SER A 11 -5.54 -11.79 38.16
N GLY A 12 -6.70 -11.38 38.68
CA GLY A 12 -7.88 -11.11 37.87
C GLY A 12 -7.70 -9.90 36.96
N TRP A 13 -7.08 -8.82 37.45
CA TRP A 13 -6.79 -7.62 36.66
C TRP A 13 -5.79 -7.88 35.53
N SER A 14 -4.85 -8.80 35.73
CA SER A 14 -3.87 -9.22 34.70
C SER A 14 -4.48 -10.07 33.58
N LEU A 15 -5.60 -10.74 33.82
CA LEU A 15 -6.28 -11.58 32.81
C LEU A 15 -7.21 -10.79 31.87
N VAL A 16 -7.68 -9.60 32.29
CA VAL A 16 -8.61 -8.77 31.49
C VAL A 16 -7.87 -7.89 30.45
N LYS A 17 -6.53 -7.89 30.44
CA LYS A 17 -5.74 -6.90 29.67
C LYS A 17 -5.35 -7.27 28.23
N ALA A 18 -5.84 -8.37 27.65
CA ALA A 18 -5.41 -8.75 26.30
C ALA A 18 -6.52 -9.38 25.45
N VAL A 19 -7.57 -8.62 25.18
CA VAL A 19 -8.24 -8.73 23.87
C VAL A 19 -7.68 -7.60 23.03
N ALA A 20 -6.57 -7.87 22.34
CA ALA A 20 -6.09 -6.97 21.30
C ALA A 20 -7.11 -7.03 20.15
N VAL A 21 -7.87 -5.95 19.94
CA VAL A 21 -8.53 -5.72 18.66
C VAL A 21 -7.41 -5.66 17.62
N ALA A 22 -7.44 -6.56 16.64
CA ALA A 22 -6.50 -6.51 15.53
C ALA A 22 -6.67 -5.15 14.86
N ASP A 23 -5.64 -4.31 14.97
CA ASP A 23 -5.59 -3.00 14.33
C ASP A 23 -5.43 -3.26 12.82
N THR A 24 -6.55 -3.42 12.11
CA THR A 24 -6.52 -3.51 10.65
C THR A 24 -6.04 -2.16 10.16
N PRO A 25 -4.93 -2.07 9.40
CA PRO A 25 -4.51 -0.81 8.83
C PRO A 25 -5.69 -0.21 8.05
N PRO A 26 -5.92 1.11 8.14
CA PRO A 26 -7.07 1.76 7.49
C PRO A 26 -7.02 1.69 5.96
N TRP A 27 -5.93 1.17 5.40
CA TRP A 27 -5.70 0.95 3.99
C TRP A 27 -5.67 -0.55 3.69
N MET A 28 -6.43 -0.95 2.66
CA MET A 28 -6.31 -2.26 2.04
C MET A 28 -5.33 -2.15 0.87
N PRO A 29 -4.27 -2.98 0.80
CA PRO A 29 -3.39 -2.98 -0.36
C PRO A 29 -4.16 -3.42 -1.62
N LEU A 30 -4.00 -2.68 -2.70
CA LEU A 30 -4.57 -3.01 -4.01
C LEU A 30 -3.55 -3.79 -4.83
N MET A 31 -3.89 -5.02 -5.21
CA MET A 31 -3.12 -5.80 -6.17
C MET A 31 -3.71 -5.62 -7.56
N VAL A 32 -2.92 -5.03 -8.47
CA VAL A 32 -3.34 -4.71 -9.82
C VAL A 32 -2.64 -5.64 -10.81
N PHE A 33 -3.42 -6.35 -11.61
CA PHE A 33 -2.94 -7.22 -12.68
C PHE A 33 -3.41 -6.65 -14.02
N GLY A 34 -2.55 -6.70 -15.03
CA GLY A 34 -2.91 -6.23 -16.37
C GLY A 34 -1.68 -6.02 -17.25
N ASP A 35 -1.84 -5.07 -18.17
CA ASP A 35 -0.85 -4.69 -19.18
C ASP A 35 -0.41 -3.23 -18.99
N SER A 36 0.08 -2.61 -20.07
CA SER A 36 0.52 -1.22 -20.11
C SER A 36 -0.51 -0.20 -19.61
N LEU A 37 -1.81 -0.50 -19.67
CA LEU A 37 -2.88 0.42 -19.22
C LEU A 37 -2.93 0.59 -17.70
N VAL A 38 -2.34 -0.34 -16.95
CA VAL A 38 -2.27 -0.29 -15.49
C VAL A 38 -0.85 -0.38 -14.96
N ASP A 39 0.15 -0.46 -15.85
CA ASP A 39 1.55 -0.43 -15.47
C ASP A 39 1.97 0.97 -15.00
N SER A 40 2.65 1.01 -13.85
CA SER A 40 3.22 2.21 -13.24
C SER A 40 4.76 2.22 -13.26
N GLY A 41 5.37 1.39 -14.11
CA GLY A 41 6.80 1.37 -14.36
C GLY A 41 7.48 0.02 -14.11
N ASN A 42 6.71 -1.06 -13.93
CA ASN A 42 7.24 -2.40 -13.72
C ASN A 42 8.08 -2.88 -14.90
N ASN A 43 7.70 -2.50 -16.13
CA ASN A 43 8.48 -2.86 -17.34
C ASN A 43 9.91 -2.31 -17.35
N ASN A 44 10.25 -1.31 -16.52
CA ASN A 44 11.62 -0.80 -16.45
C ASN A 44 12.60 -1.83 -15.85
N TYR A 45 12.08 -2.84 -15.15
CA TYR A 45 12.85 -3.87 -14.46
C TYR A 45 12.90 -5.22 -15.18
N VAL A 46 12.35 -5.30 -16.40
CA VAL A 46 12.33 -6.51 -17.24
C VAL A 46 13.03 -6.20 -18.56
N ASP A 47 13.66 -7.20 -19.18
CA ASP A 47 14.35 -7.03 -20.46
C ASP A 47 13.35 -6.94 -21.62
N THR A 48 12.87 -5.72 -21.87
CA THR A 48 11.91 -5.39 -22.92
C THR A 48 12.25 -4.04 -23.54
N THR A 49 11.92 -3.89 -24.82
CA THR A 49 11.98 -2.60 -25.53
C THR A 49 10.77 -1.71 -25.23
N LEU A 50 9.69 -2.29 -24.67
CA LEU A 50 8.45 -1.59 -24.36
C LEU A 50 8.55 -0.94 -22.97
N LYS A 51 9.20 0.22 -22.90
CA LYS A 51 9.38 0.99 -21.66
C LYS A 51 8.73 2.36 -21.75
N ALA A 52 8.16 2.79 -20.63
CA ALA A 52 7.53 4.09 -20.46
C ALA A 52 8.42 5.11 -19.71
N ASP A 53 9.73 4.86 -19.69
CA ASP A 53 10.78 5.72 -19.12
C ASP A 53 11.44 6.64 -20.17
N LEU A 54 10.85 6.72 -21.36
CA LEU A 54 11.32 7.53 -22.50
C LEU A 54 10.21 8.45 -23.03
N PRO A 55 10.54 9.53 -23.75
CA PRO A 55 9.55 10.32 -24.48
C PRO A 55 8.78 9.45 -25.50
N PRO A 56 7.49 9.72 -25.76
CA PRO A 56 6.72 10.91 -25.35
C PRO A 56 6.00 10.79 -23.99
N TYR A 57 6.19 9.70 -23.24
CA TYR A 57 5.42 9.47 -22.02
C TYR A 57 5.69 10.55 -20.97
N GLY A 58 4.62 10.99 -20.30
CA GLY A 58 4.71 12.04 -19.28
C GLY A 58 5.04 13.46 -19.79
N ILE A 59 5.00 13.71 -21.11
CA ILE A 59 5.33 15.03 -21.69
C ILE A 59 4.39 16.14 -21.18
N ASP A 60 3.10 15.84 -20.97
CA ASP A 60 2.13 16.79 -20.42
C ASP A 60 2.10 16.79 -18.87
N SER A 61 2.98 16.02 -18.21
CA SER A 61 3.05 16.05 -16.75
C SER A 61 3.68 17.35 -16.26
N PRO A 62 3.41 17.80 -15.01
CA PRO A 62 4.01 19.02 -14.47
C PRO A 62 5.55 19.04 -14.49
N THR A 63 6.18 17.87 -14.56
CA THR A 63 7.64 17.73 -14.65
C THR A 63 8.15 17.61 -16.09
N GLY A 64 7.27 17.32 -17.06
CA GLY A 64 7.61 17.03 -18.45
C GLY A 64 8.53 15.80 -18.64
N ARG A 65 8.67 14.96 -17.61
CA ARG A 65 9.55 13.79 -17.59
C ARG A 65 8.74 12.51 -17.75
N PRO A 66 9.34 11.45 -18.32
CA PRO A 66 8.74 10.11 -18.32
C PRO A 66 8.35 9.66 -16.91
N THR A 67 7.09 9.26 -16.76
CA THR A 67 6.47 8.93 -15.46
C THR A 67 6.48 7.43 -15.17
N GLY A 68 6.92 6.60 -16.11
CA GLY A 68 6.80 5.14 -16.06
C GLY A 68 5.40 4.63 -16.42
N ARG A 69 4.43 5.51 -16.73
CA ARG A 69 3.12 5.10 -17.28
C ARG A 69 3.13 5.23 -18.80
N PHE A 70 2.44 4.33 -19.49
CA PHE A 70 2.19 4.40 -20.93
C PHE A 70 1.14 5.47 -21.30
N SER A 71 1.26 6.66 -20.72
CA SER A 71 0.38 7.81 -20.94
C SER A 71 1.10 9.13 -20.58
N ASN A 72 0.42 10.26 -20.74
CA ASN A 72 0.91 11.57 -20.31
C ASN A 72 0.59 11.89 -18.84
N GLY A 73 0.00 10.96 -18.09
CA GLY A 73 -0.48 11.21 -16.74
C GLY A 73 -0.69 9.94 -15.91
N ARG A 74 -1.61 10.02 -14.95
CA ARG A 74 -2.01 8.89 -14.12
C ARG A 74 -2.83 7.89 -14.92
N ASN A 75 -2.63 6.61 -14.65
CA ASN A 75 -3.48 5.55 -15.19
C ASN A 75 -4.69 5.30 -14.27
N LEU A 76 -5.56 4.35 -14.64
CA LEU A 76 -6.75 4.05 -13.84
C LEU A 76 -6.38 3.50 -12.45
N ALA A 77 -5.32 2.69 -12.36
CA ALA A 77 -4.84 2.13 -11.10
C ALA A 77 -4.41 3.24 -10.13
N ASP A 78 -3.67 4.24 -10.62
CA ASP A 78 -3.25 5.42 -9.85
C ASP A 78 -4.43 6.28 -9.36
N LEU A 79 -5.59 6.21 -10.02
CA LEU A 79 -6.78 6.97 -9.66
C LEU A 79 -7.63 6.26 -8.60
N ILE A 80 -7.65 4.92 -8.61
CA ILE A 80 -8.42 4.13 -7.65
C ILE A 80 -7.61 3.73 -6.42
N SER A 81 -6.28 3.84 -6.48
CA SER A 81 -5.38 3.55 -5.35
C SER A 81 -5.18 4.72 -4.39
N THR A 82 -5.84 5.87 -4.62
CA THR A 82 -5.76 7.06 -3.76
C THR A 82 -6.70 7.00 -2.58
#